data_AF-A0A936CGW3-F1
#
_entry.id   AF-A0A936CGW3-F1
#
_cell.length_a   1.000
_cell.length_b   1.000
_cell.length_c   1.000
_cell.angle_alpha   90.00
_cell.angle_beta   90.00
_cell.angle_gamma   90.00
#
_symmetry.space_group_name_H-M   'P 1'
#
loop_
_entity.id
_entity.type
_entity.pdbx_description
1 polymer ?
#
loop_
_entity_poly.entity_id
_entity_poly.type
_entity_poly.pdbx_seq_one_letter_code
_entity_poly.pdbx_strand_id
1 'polypeptide(L)'
;MKSIDYYLSTASPWTWLGHDRMLAIAARHGATVDVKPVDFGVIFPASGGLPLPRRAPQRQGLPAGRAGALEGAPGHAAGDRAEALPGRRQRRAPDLRGPAAVRAAMAGDVLSAVWVREENIADPAALAAIAARHGVDDVPAAIASGKAVYAAHTQEALQRGVFGAPSYVVSGEIFWGQDRLEFLDRALAA
;
A
#
# COMPACT_ATOMS: atom_id res chain seq x y z
N MET A 1 -11.41 16.44 -14.10
CA MET A 1 -11.50 15.09 -13.50
C MET A 1 -10.60 15.09 -12.28
N LYS A 2 -11.08 14.66 -11.11
CA LYS A 2 -10.27 14.66 -9.87
C LYS A 2 -9.32 13.46 -9.90
N SER A 3 -8.12 13.62 -9.37
CA SER A 3 -7.12 12.54 -9.27
C SER A 3 -6.62 12.43 -7.83
N ILE A 4 -6.37 11.20 -7.41
CA ILE A 4 -5.81 10.85 -6.10
C ILE A 4 -4.45 10.20 -6.33
N ASP A 5 -3.38 10.84 -5.90
CA ASP A 5 -2.07 10.19 -5.84
C ASP A 5 -2.01 9.35 -4.56
N TYR A 6 -1.98 8.03 -4.72
CA TYR A 6 -2.08 7.06 -3.63
C TYR A 6 -0.72 6.43 -3.33
N TYR A 7 -0.04 6.96 -2.31
CA TYR A 7 1.25 6.48 -1.84
C TYR A 7 1.07 5.36 -0.82
N LEU A 8 1.63 4.18 -1.12
CA LEU A 8 1.36 2.98 -0.34
C LEU A 8 2.61 2.16 -0.02
N SER A 9 2.50 1.39 1.06
CA SER A 9 3.44 0.32 1.43
C SER A 9 2.70 -1.00 1.48
N THR A 10 3.21 -2.02 0.79
CA THR A 10 2.66 -3.38 0.88
C THR A 10 2.86 -3.99 2.28
N ALA A 11 3.85 -3.50 3.02
CA ALA A 11 4.15 -3.89 4.40
C ALA A 11 3.32 -3.14 5.46
N SER A 12 2.34 -2.33 5.06
CA SER A 12 1.46 -1.61 6.00
C SER A 12 0.09 -2.29 6.09
N PRO A 13 -0.33 -2.78 7.26
CA PRO A 13 -1.67 -3.35 7.44
C PRO A 13 -2.76 -2.28 7.27
N TRP A 14 -2.46 -1.04 7.63
CA TRP A 14 -3.36 0.10 7.46
C TRP A 14 -3.60 0.43 6.00
N THR A 15 -2.64 0.13 5.12
CA THR A 15 -2.81 0.27 3.68
C THR A 15 -3.82 -0.73 3.16
N TRP A 16 -3.72 -2.01 3.56
CA TRP A 16 -4.71 -3.03 3.20
C TRP A 16 -6.11 -2.69 3.74
N LEU A 17 -6.22 -2.34 5.03
CA LEU A 17 -7.49 -1.95 5.67
C LEU A 17 -8.19 -0.76 4.99
N GLY A 18 -7.42 0.18 4.44
CA GLY A 18 -7.94 1.38 3.79
C GLY A 18 -8.19 1.22 2.29
N HIS A 19 -7.66 0.18 1.65
CA HIS A 19 -7.56 0.09 0.19
C HIS A 19 -8.93 0.12 -0.50
N ASP A 20 -9.80 -0.85 -0.20
CA ASP A 20 -11.10 -0.98 -0.85
C ASP A 20 -12.02 0.20 -0.54
N ARG A 21 -11.97 0.70 0.70
CA ARG A 21 -12.74 1.88 1.12
C ARG A 21 -12.31 3.12 0.36
N MET A 22 -11.00 3.32 0.15
CA MET A 22 -10.50 4.43 -0.65
C MET A 22 -10.91 4.31 -2.13
N LEU A 23 -10.82 3.13 -2.72
CA LEU A 23 -11.26 2.91 -4.10
C LEU A 23 -12.76 3.17 -4.26
N ALA A 24 -13.58 2.75 -3.30
CA ALA A 24 -15.01 3.04 -3.30
C ALA A 24 -15.30 4.54 -3.20
N ILE A 25 -14.55 5.28 -2.37
CA ILE A 25 -14.64 6.75 -2.29
C ILE A 25 -14.28 7.37 -3.65
N ALA A 26 -13.15 6.97 -4.24
CA ALA A 26 -12.72 7.49 -5.54
C ALA A 26 -13.77 7.26 -6.63
N ALA A 27 -14.34 6.05 -6.69
CA ALA A 27 -15.37 5.68 -7.66
C ALA A 27 -16.65 6.53 -7.51
N ARG A 28 -17.12 6.76 -6.28
CA ARG A 28 -18.31 7.60 -6.02
C ARG A 28 -18.14 9.03 -6.54
N HIS A 29 -16.91 9.54 -6.57
CA HIS A 29 -16.59 10.89 -7.04
C HIS A 29 -16.10 10.93 -8.50
N GLY A 30 -16.07 9.79 -9.19
CA GLY A 30 -15.48 9.70 -10.54
C GLY A 30 -14.00 10.11 -10.58
N ALA A 31 -13.28 9.95 -9.46
CA ALA A 31 -11.87 10.29 -9.35
C ALA A 31 -10.99 9.15 -9.86
N THR A 32 -9.92 9.50 -10.57
CA THR A 32 -8.89 8.53 -10.95
C THR A 32 -7.92 8.31 -9.80
N VAL A 33 -7.44 7.08 -9.63
CA VAL A 33 -6.44 6.74 -8.60
C VAL A 33 -5.13 6.43 -9.28
N ASP A 34 -4.09 7.19 -8.96
CA ASP A 34 -2.72 6.86 -9.37
C ASP A 34 -2.00 6.14 -8.23
N VAL A 35 -1.83 4.82 -8.40
CA VAL A 35 -1.25 3.95 -7.39
C VAL A 35 0.27 4.04 -7.43
N LYS A 36 0.87 4.49 -6.33
CA LYS A 36 2.30 4.76 -6.22
C LYS A 36 2.90 3.98 -5.03
N PRO A 37 3.35 2.74 -5.22
CA PRO A 37 4.13 2.05 -4.20
C PRO A 37 5.45 2.78 -3.95
N VAL A 38 5.84 2.97 -2.68
CA VAL A 38 7.04 3.75 -2.30
C VAL A 38 7.81 3.14 -1.12
N ASP A 39 9.09 3.54 -0.97
CA ASP A 39 9.97 3.07 0.10
C ASP A 39 9.84 3.90 1.38
N PHE A 40 9.04 3.42 2.31
CA PHE A 40 8.93 4.03 3.63
C PHE A 40 10.17 3.83 4.53
N GLY A 41 11.10 2.96 4.14
CA GLY A 41 12.44 2.92 4.72
C GLY A 41 13.26 4.17 4.41
N VAL A 42 12.97 4.84 3.28
CA VAL A 42 13.58 6.13 2.89
C VAL A 42 12.72 7.30 3.38
N ILE A 43 11.39 7.19 3.27
CA ILE A 43 10.47 8.29 3.62
C ILE A 43 10.43 8.56 5.13
N PHE A 44 10.32 7.53 5.99
CA PHE A 44 10.18 7.78 7.44
C PHE A 44 11.34 8.57 8.04
N PRO A 45 12.63 8.24 7.78
CA PRO A 45 13.73 9.02 8.33
C PRO A 45 13.73 10.48 7.89
N ALA A 46 13.26 10.79 6.67
CA ALA A 46 13.24 12.15 6.14
C ALA A 46 12.32 13.09 6.94
N SER A 47 11.27 12.56 7.57
CA SER A 47 10.35 13.32 8.43
C SER A 47 10.65 13.16 9.93
N GLY A 48 11.83 12.65 10.29
CA GLY A 48 12.20 12.34 11.69
C GLY A 48 11.53 11.09 12.27
N GLY A 49 10.83 10.31 11.46
CA GLY A 49 10.20 9.06 11.86
C GLY A 49 11.23 7.93 12.02
N LEU A 50 11.07 7.13 13.08
CA LEU A 50 11.89 5.95 13.31
C LEU A 50 11.22 4.68 12.74
N PRO A 51 11.97 3.78 12.08
CA PRO A 51 11.45 2.45 11.73
C PRO A 51 11.14 1.66 12.99
N LEU A 52 10.19 0.71 12.91
CA LEU A 52 9.67 -0.03 14.08
C LEU A 52 10.77 -0.55 15.04
N PRO A 53 11.87 -1.19 14.58
CA PRO A 53 12.91 -1.69 15.49
C PRO A 53 13.68 -0.63 16.26
N ARG A 54 13.62 0.64 15.84
CA ARG A 54 14.29 1.77 16.49
C ARG A 54 13.34 2.59 17.37
N ARG A 55 12.04 2.27 17.41
CA ARG A 55 11.07 2.98 18.25
C ARG A 55 11.19 2.56 19.71
N ALA A 56 10.66 3.35 20.65
CA ALA A 56 10.58 2.98 22.06
C ALA A 56 9.78 1.66 22.25
N PRO A 57 10.09 0.83 23.27
CA PRO A 57 9.45 -0.47 23.49
C PRO A 57 7.92 -0.42 23.48
N GLN A 58 7.30 0.62 24.04
CA GLN A 58 5.85 0.83 24.04
C GLN A 58 5.27 0.90 22.61
N ARG A 59 6.02 1.46 21.66
CA ARG A 59 5.65 1.57 20.24
C ARG A 59 6.08 0.37 19.41
N GLN A 60 6.95 -0.50 19.95
CA GLN A 60 7.27 -1.80 19.35
C GLN A 60 6.22 -2.86 19.74
N GLY A 61 5.71 -2.78 20.97
CA GLY A 61 4.67 -3.68 21.49
C GLY A 61 3.25 -3.35 21.07
N LEU A 62 3.03 -2.21 20.39
CA LEU A 62 1.78 -1.94 19.67
C LEU A 62 1.65 -2.98 18.55
N PRO A 63 0.66 -3.89 18.62
CA PRO A 63 0.47 -4.88 17.56
C PRO A 63 0.32 -4.16 16.23
N ALA A 64 1.10 -4.56 15.22
CA ALA A 64 1.06 -3.99 13.88
C ALA A 64 -0.29 -4.32 13.22
N GLY A 65 -1.33 -3.57 13.56
CA GLY A 65 -2.71 -4.00 13.36
C GLY A 65 -3.05 -5.17 14.28
N ARG A 66 -4.15 -5.11 15.02
CA ARG A 66 -4.65 -6.33 15.68
C ARG A 66 -4.96 -7.35 14.58
N ALA A 67 -4.60 -8.62 14.80
CA ALA A 67 -5.24 -9.75 14.11
C ALA A 67 -6.78 -9.64 14.19
N GLY A 68 -7.31 -9.02 15.24
CA GLY A 68 -8.74 -8.67 15.36
C GLY A 68 -9.29 -7.59 14.43
N ALA A 69 -8.46 -6.88 13.65
CA ALA A 69 -8.95 -6.07 12.52
C ALA A 69 -9.14 -6.92 11.24
N LEU A 70 -8.56 -8.12 11.23
CA LEU A 70 -8.74 -9.16 10.22
C LEU A 70 -9.79 -10.20 10.65
N GLU A 71 -10.07 -10.34 11.95
CA GLU A 71 -11.20 -11.15 12.45
C GLU A 71 -12.51 -10.61 11.88
N GLY A 72 -13.09 -11.36 10.93
CA GLY A 72 -14.32 -11.00 10.22
C GLY A 72 -14.14 -10.58 8.76
N ALA A 73 -12.90 -10.42 8.28
CA ALA A 73 -12.65 -10.27 6.85
C ALA A 73 -12.88 -11.63 6.13
N PRO A 74 -13.50 -11.65 4.93
CA PRO A 74 -13.70 -12.88 4.19
C PRO A 74 -12.36 -13.58 3.92
N GLY A 75 -12.17 -14.78 4.48
CA GLY A 75 -10.95 -15.58 4.33
C GLY A 75 -10.04 -15.66 5.56
N HIS A 76 -10.31 -14.92 6.65
CA HIS A 76 -9.53 -15.01 7.89
C HIS A 76 -10.20 -15.92 8.92
N ALA A 77 -9.58 -17.08 9.19
CA ALA A 77 -9.92 -17.89 10.35
C ALA A 77 -9.43 -17.21 11.64
N ALA A 78 -10.31 -17.03 12.61
CA ALA A 78 -9.93 -16.54 13.93
C ALA A 78 -9.01 -17.57 14.60
N GLY A 79 -7.74 -17.20 14.85
CA GLY A 79 -6.85 -18.02 15.68
C GLY A 79 -5.38 -18.05 15.30
N ASP A 80 -4.98 -17.65 14.08
CA ASP A 80 -3.58 -17.82 13.70
C ASP A 80 -2.69 -16.67 14.17
N ARG A 81 -1.78 -17.08 15.04
CA ARG A 81 -0.86 -16.27 15.83
C ARG A 81 -0.07 -15.35 14.93
N ALA A 82 -0.06 -14.07 15.28
CA ALA A 82 0.97 -13.12 14.89
C ALA A 82 2.32 -13.50 15.55
N GLU A 83 2.83 -14.69 15.29
CA GLU A 83 4.23 -15.02 15.49
C GLU A 83 5.00 -14.49 14.28
N ALA A 84 6.04 -13.71 14.58
CA ALA A 84 6.83 -12.97 13.62
C ALA A 84 7.45 -13.91 12.57
N LEU A 85 6.83 -14.00 11.39
CA LEU A 85 7.40 -14.71 10.26
C LEU A 85 8.68 -14.00 9.79
N PRO A 86 9.86 -14.65 9.86
CA PRO A 86 11.17 -14.00 9.75
C PRO A 86 11.52 -13.47 8.34
N GLY A 87 10.66 -13.66 7.33
CA GLY A 87 10.86 -13.19 5.95
C GLY A 87 10.17 -11.86 5.59
N ARG A 88 9.27 -11.33 6.41
CA ARG A 88 8.33 -10.23 6.04
C ARG A 88 8.92 -8.81 6.18
N ARG A 89 10.11 -8.57 5.63
CA ARG A 89 10.75 -7.24 5.60
C ARG A 89 11.32 -6.88 4.23
N GLN A 90 10.54 -7.00 3.14
CA GLN A 90 11.01 -6.51 1.85
C GLN A 90 10.06 -5.56 1.14
N ARG A 91 10.71 -4.61 0.45
CA ARG A 91 10.36 -3.20 0.25
C ARG A 91 10.21 -2.89 -1.24
N ARG A 92 9.71 -3.82 -2.06
CA ARG A 92 9.58 -3.58 -3.49
C ARG A 92 8.28 -4.18 -3.97
N ALA A 93 7.34 -3.31 -4.29
CA ALA A 93 6.22 -3.70 -5.12
C ALA A 93 6.72 -3.86 -6.57
N PRO A 94 6.15 -4.77 -7.37
CA PRO A 94 6.38 -4.78 -8.81
C PRO A 94 5.97 -3.43 -9.42
N ASP A 95 6.49 -3.11 -10.61
CA ASP A 95 5.90 -2.05 -11.42
C ASP A 95 4.45 -2.42 -11.70
N LEU A 96 3.51 -1.62 -11.19
CA LEU A 96 2.12 -1.82 -11.47
C LEU A 96 1.86 -1.25 -12.87
N ARG A 97 1.97 -2.08 -13.91
CA ARG A 97 1.71 -1.65 -15.29
C ARG A 97 0.22 -1.75 -15.64
N GLY A 98 -0.17 -1.07 -16.71
CA GLY A 98 -1.54 -1.09 -17.24
C GLY A 98 -2.40 0.11 -16.81
N PRO A 99 -3.68 0.13 -17.22
CA PRO A 99 -4.64 1.18 -16.87
C PRO A 99 -4.76 1.40 -15.34
N ALA A 100 -5.14 2.59 -14.91
CA ALA A 100 -5.24 2.95 -13.49
C ALA A 100 -6.08 1.95 -12.67
N ALA A 101 -7.21 1.48 -13.23
CA ALA A 101 -8.05 0.48 -12.60
C ALA A 101 -7.35 -0.89 -12.41
N VAL A 102 -6.54 -1.31 -13.40
CA VAL A 102 -5.73 -2.54 -13.31
C VAL A 102 -4.66 -2.40 -12.25
N ARG A 103 -3.97 -1.25 -12.19
CA ARG A 103 -2.97 -0.97 -11.15
C ARG A 103 -3.60 -1.01 -9.74
N ALA A 104 -4.78 -0.44 -9.58
CA ALA A 104 -5.53 -0.46 -8.32
C ALA A 104 -5.92 -1.88 -7.90
N ALA A 105 -6.54 -2.65 -8.79
CA ALA A 105 -6.91 -4.04 -8.53
C ALA A 105 -5.70 -4.91 -8.17
N MET A 106 -4.59 -4.74 -8.90
CA MET A 106 -3.35 -5.46 -8.64
C MET A 106 -2.73 -5.07 -7.29
N ALA A 107 -2.78 -3.81 -6.90
CA ALA A 107 -2.31 -3.38 -5.58
C ALA A 107 -3.14 -4.03 -4.44
N GLY A 108 -4.47 -4.10 -4.58
CA GLY A 108 -5.33 -4.79 -3.62
C GLY A 108 -5.02 -6.28 -3.51
N ASP A 109 -4.72 -6.92 -4.64
CA ASP A 109 -4.33 -8.33 -4.67
C ASP A 109 -2.95 -8.58 -4.04
N VAL A 110 -1.96 -7.72 -4.28
CA VAL A 110 -0.66 -7.76 -3.60
C VAL A 110 -0.80 -7.54 -2.10
N LEU A 111 -1.66 -6.61 -1.67
CA LEU A 111 -1.91 -6.39 -0.25
C LEU A 111 -2.58 -7.63 0.38
N SER A 112 -3.54 -8.24 -0.31
CA SER A 112 -4.20 -9.48 0.15
C SER A 112 -3.26 -10.69 0.15
N ALA A 113 -2.31 -10.76 -0.79
CA ALA A 113 -1.25 -11.76 -0.78
C ALA A 113 -0.47 -11.71 0.54
N VAL A 114 -0.12 -10.51 1.00
CA VAL A 114 0.63 -10.31 2.24
C VAL A 114 -0.21 -10.54 3.50
N TRP A 115 -1.40 -9.93 3.56
CA TRP A 115 -2.16 -9.77 4.81
C TRP A 115 -3.29 -10.80 4.99
N VAL A 116 -3.70 -11.48 3.92
CA VAL A 116 -4.76 -12.50 3.94
C VAL A 116 -4.19 -13.89 3.69
N ARG A 117 -3.42 -14.04 2.59
CA ARG A 117 -2.94 -15.35 2.12
C ARG A 117 -1.54 -15.70 2.57
N GLU A 118 -0.90 -14.79 3.30
CA GLU A 118 0.42 -15.00 3.86
C GLU A 118 1.54 -15.28 2.85
N GLU A 119 1.33 -14.98 1.58
CA GLU A 119 2.24 -15.23 0.46
C GLU A 119 3.52 -14.37 0.52
N ASN A 120 4.60 -14.91 -0.05
CA ASN A 120 5.87 -14.19 -0.17
C ASN A 120 5.91 -13.37 -1.47
N ILE A 121 5.52 -12.09 -1.39
CA ILE A 121 5.59 -11.18 -2.53
C ILE A 121 7.01 -10.73 -2.91
N ALA A 122 8.06 -11.21 -2.23
CA ALA A 122 9.44 -11.02 -2.69
C ALA A 122 9.86 -12.09 -3.71
N ASP A 123 9.09 -13.17 -3.86
CA ASP A 123 9.29 -14.16 -4.90
C ASP A 123 8.81 -13.60 -6.26
N PRO A 124 9.70 -13.49 -7.27
CA PRO A 124 9.32 -13.07 -8.60
C PRO A 124 8.19 -13.92 -9.20
N ALA A 125 8.11 -15.21 -8.87
CA ALA A 125 7.05 -16.10 -9.35
C ALA A 125 5.68 -15.73 -8.74
N ALA A 126 5.64 -15.36 -7.46
CA ALA A 126 4.41 -14.91 -6.81
C ALA A 126 3.91 -13.59 -7.42
N LEU A 127 4.81 -12.62 -7.62
CA LEU A 127 4.47 -11.36 -8.29
C LEU A 127 4.04 -11.57 -9.74
N ALA A 128 4.67 -12.51 -10.44
CA ALA A 128 4.31 -12.88 -11.79
C ALA A 128 2.91 -13.47 -11.89
N ALA A 129 2.56 -14.38 -10.98
CA ALA A 129 1.23 -14.96 -10.90
C ALA A 129 0.16 -13.89 -10.63
N ILE A 130 0.42 -12.96 -9.71
CA ILE A 130 -0.48 -11.83 -9.47
C ILE A 130 -0.63 -10.97 -10.73
N ALA A 131 0.47 -10.55 -11.34
CA ALA A 131 0.44 -9.70 -12.53
C ALA A 131 -0.30 -10.35 -13.71
N ALA A 132 -0.11 -11.66 -13.93
CA ALA A 132 -0.81 -12.42 -14.95
C ALA A 132 -2.33 -12.46 -14.72
N ARG A 133 -2.81 -12.60 -13.46
CA ARG A 133 -4.25 -12.55 -13.14
C ARG A 133 -4.91 -11.22 -13.49
N HIS A 134 -4.14 -10.14 -13.52
CA HIS A 134 -4.61 -8.79 -13.85
C HIS A 134 -4.33 -8.40 -15.32
N GLY A 135 -3.88 -9.35 -16.16
CA GLY A 135 -3.67 -9.12 -17.59
C GLY A 135 -2.43 -8.31 -17.93
N VAL A 136 -1.36 -8.40 -17.13
CA VAL A 136 -0.06 -7.81 -17.49
C VAL A 136 0.66 -8.71 -18.47
N ASP A 137 0.78 -8.27 -19.73
CA ASP A 137 1.30 -9.09 -20.84
C ASP A 137 2.81 -9.39 -20.76
N ASP A 138 3.61 -8.46 -20.26
CA ASP A 138 5.07 -8.61 -20.10
C ASP A 138 5.49 -8.43 -18.65
N VAL A 139 5.24 -9.48 -17.88
CA VAL A 139 5.60 -9.56 -16.46
C VAL A 139 7.12 -9.41 -16.25
N PRO A 140 8.02 -10.05 -17.02
CA PRO A 140 9.47 -9.84 -16.87
C PRO A 140 9.86 -8.37 -17.02
N ALA A 141 9.34 -7.65 -18.02
CA ALA A 141 9.64 -6.23 -18.19
C ALA A 141 9.08 -5.37 -17.05
N ALA A 142 7.89 -5.69 -16.54
CA ALA A 142 7.32 -5.01 -15.37
C ALA A 142 8.19 -5.21 -14.12
N ILE A 143 8.69 -6.42 -13.88
CA ILE A 143 9.62 -6.69 -12.78
C ILE A 143 10.92 -5.90 -12.96
N ALA A 144 11.46 -5.85 -14.19
CA ALA A 144 12.71 -5.16 -14.50
C ALA A 144 12.63 -3.64 -14.28
N SER A 145 11.54 -2.98 -14.71
CA SER A 145 11.35 -1.53 -14.53
C SER A 145 10.94 -1.13 -13.10
N GLY A 146 10.37 -2.06 -12.33
CA GLY A 146 9.79 -1.76 -11.01
C GLY A 146 10.73 -1.04 -10.06
N LYS A 147 12.03 -1.36 -10.08
CA LYS A 147 13.02 -0.68 -9.23
C LYS A 147 13.11 0.83 -9.53
N ALA A 148 13.14 1.21 -10.81
CA ALA A 148 13.27 2.61 -11.21
C ALA A 148 11.98 3.38 -10.93
N VAL A 149 10.83 2.80 -11.25
CA VAL A 149 9.50 3.39 -10.97
C VAL A 149 9.30 3.58 -9.46
N TYR A 150 9.63 2.58 -8.66
CA TYR A 150 9.54 2.64 -7.20
C TYR A 150 10.42 3.75 -6.60
N ALA A 151 11.65 3.90 -7.11
CA ALA A 151 12.55 4.99 -6.71
C ALA A 151 12.00 6.37 -7.10
N ALA A 152 11.46 6.51 -8.31
CA ALA A 152 10.85 7.76 -8.79
C ALA A 152 9.64 8.16 -7.94
N HIS A 153 8.72 7.22 -7.67
CA HIS A 153 7.58 7.48 -6.78
C HIS A 153 8.02 7.85 -5.36
N THR A 154 9.09 7.23 -4.85
CA THR A 154 9.63 7.55 -3.52
C THR A 154 10.17 8.98 -3.47
N GLN A 155 10.87 9.43 -4.51
CA GLN A 155 11.33 10.82 -4.60
C GLN A 155 10.17 11.80 -4.73
N GLU A 156 9.16 11.48 -5.53
CA GLU A 156 7.94 12.27 -5.65
C GLU A 156 7.21 12.40 -4.30
N ALA A 157 7.07 11.30 -3.56
CA ALA A 157 6.44 11.29 -2.24
C ALA A 157 7.17 12.22 -1.25
N LEU A 158 8.52 12.17 -1.24
CA LEU A 158 9.33 13.07 -0.41
C LEU A 158 9.11 14.55 -0.77
N GLN A 159 9.11 14.89 -2.06
CA GLN A 159 8.90 16.26 -2.53
C GLN A 159 7.51 16.79 -2.15
N ARG A 160 6.51 15.91 -2.13
CA ARG A 160 5.15 16.25 -1.71
C ARG A 160 4.96 16.24 -0.19
N GLY A 161 5.99 15.97 0.60
CA GLY A 161 5.90 15.95 2.07
C GLY A 161 5.18 14.72 2.63
N VAL A 162 5.05 13.63 1.86
CA VAL A 162 4.52 12.36 2.37
C VAL A 162 5.46 11.84 3.45
N PHE A 163 4.90 11.47 4.61
CA PHE A 163 5.67 11.00 5.78
C PHE A 163 5.17 9.65 6.32
N GLY A 164 4.08 9.12 5.77
CA GLY A 164 3.31 8.02 6.35
C GLY A 164 2.62 7.15 5.30
N ALA A 165 2.28 5.92 5.67
CA ALA A 165 1.54 4.97 4.81
C ALA A 165 0.22 4.55 5.47
N PRO A 166 -0.89 4.38 4.72
CA PRO A 166 -1.11 4.93 3.37
C PRO A 166 -1.26 6.45 3.40
N SER A 167 -0.90 7.14 2.31
CA SER A 167 -1.20 8.56 2.11
C SER A 167 -1.91 8.76 0.78
N TYR A 168 -2.89 9.66 0.78
CA TYR A 168 -3.67 10.06 -0.39
C TYR A 168 -3.46 11.54 -0.60
N VAL A 169 -3.03 11.94 -1.79
CA VAL A 169 -2.82 13.36 -2.13
C VAL A 169 -3.82 13.80 -3.17
N VAL A 170 -4.60 14.84 -2.85
CA VAL A 170 -5.59 15.46 -3.75
C VAL A 170 -5.32 16.95 -3.79
N SER A 171 -5.07 17.50 -4.98
CA SER A 171 -4.80 18.94 -5.16
C SER A 171 -3.70 19.50 -4.24
N GLY A 172 -2.71 18.69 -3.87
CA GLY A 172 -1.61 19.05 -2.96
C GLY A 172 -1.89 18.84 -1.47
N GLU A 173 -3.13 18.56 -1.07
CA GLU A 173 -3.48 18.24 0.32
C GLU A 173 -3.24 16.74 0.61
N ILE A 174 -2.64 16.43 1.77
CA ILE A 174 -2.31 15.07 2.19
C ILE A 174 -3.33 14.56 3.21
N PHE A 175 -3.95 13.43 2.90
CA PHE A 175 -4.77 12.64 3.82
C PHE A 175 -4.00 11.38 4.20
N TRP A 176 -3.53 11.27 5.44
CA TRP A 176 -2.71 10.15 5.90
C TRP A 176 -3.51 9.20 6.80
N GLY A 177 -3.54 7.91 6.43
CA GLY A 177 -4.17 6.84 7.21
C GLY A 177 -5.57 6.45 6.73
N GLN A 178 -5.96 5.18 6.96
CA GLN A 178 -7.29 4.67 6.66
C GLN A 178 -8.41 5.37 7.45
N ASP A 179 -8.05 5.93 8.60
CA ASP A 179 -8.90 6.69 9.51
C ASP A 179 -9.04 8.17 9.12
N ARG A 180 -8.49 8.58 7.97
CA ARG A 180 -8.69 9.92 7.38
C ARG A 180 -9.50 9.90 6.09
N LEU A 181 -10.04 8.74 5.70
CA LEU A 181 -10.80 8.58 4.47
C LEU A 181 -12.08 9.43 4.41
N GLU A 182 -12.70 9.77 5.55
CA GLU A 182 -13.85 10.69 5.56
C GLU A 182 -13.47 12.11 5.12
N PHE A 183 -12.27 12.58 5.48
CA PHE A 183 -11.78 13.90 5.05
C PHE A 183 -11.44 13.90 3.57
N LEU A 184 -10.83 12.81 3.08
CA LEU A 184 -10.60 12.60 1.65
C LEU A 184 -11.92 12.64 0.88
N ASP A 185 -12.96 11.96 1.38
CA ASP A 185 -14.29 11.94 0.79
C ASP A 185 -14.89 13.36 0.66
N ARG A 186 -14.79 14.17 1.70
CA ARG A 186 -15.24 15.57 1.70
C ARG A 186 -14.43 16.43 0.73
N ALA A 187 -13.12 16.27 0.67
CA ALA A 187 -12.25 17.00 -0.25
C ALA A 187 -12.57 16.68 -1.72
N LEU A 188 -12.94 15.43 -2.02
CA LEU A 188 -13.38 15.02 -3.35
C LEU A 188 -14.80 15.47 -3.70
N ALA A 189 -15.61 15.89 -2.72
CA ALA A 189 -16.95 16.44 -2.96
C ALA A 189 -16.93 17.95 -3.27
N ALA A 190 -15.90 18.68 -2.83
CA ALA A 190 -15.74 20.13 -3.04
C ALA A 190 -15.30 20.46 -4.48
#